data_AF-A0A4S4B0Q1-F1
#
_entry.id   AF-A0A4S4B0Q1-F1
#
_cell.length_a   1.000
_cell.length_b   1.000
_cell.length_c   1.000
_cell.angle_alpha   90.00
_cell.angle_beta   90.00
_cell.angle_gamma   90.00
#
_symmetry.space_group_name_H-M   'P 1'
#
loop_
_entity.id
_entity.type
_entity.pdbx_description
1 polymer ?
#
loop_
_entity_poly.entity_id
_entity_poly.type
_entity_poly.pdbx_seq_one_letter_code
_entity_poly.pdbx_strand_id
1 'polypeptide(L)'
;MERMNEASPPGGRVRLAGSGRPGARHGGRLTCVNPFLPAPFAPLQLYPSPLSPSRNFHHGVELRRVLHGKRRNKMRFPGFVLAGVAAVSLSPVLAQEAIDARQLYADNCAGCHQGGRVGALLFPPLTKERLGALSNNSVSAMIMTGIPGTLMPPWVGKLSADEITALATLIRTNSADQLDWTLEQAKNSLKVLVDEKSLPAAPTYKDKADVMDLMAVMQRGRHAQEPESRVVFYDGATNTRVGEIPVRRAPHILRYHPTNPRWAYVKTDTAEIYKIDLYSMQAVRSIETALSGPFFDLSWDGKWIAAGSIVPGKIMILDADTLEPVKQIKVASKDAEGKDVEGFASTVRASSVGGNVFAVAARTLGEVWVVEPNKPGTPVTQISVKDPGETSWYLYDSYTSQNQRYMYLTDMLPNNKIKVIDLVEKKYLGSIPSGCIPHVGSGSVLETKRGTLYFSPHQGSPKDCSGGSGITVWNEKGEFVKDIPIGGTTTMQMASNPNAPYLVVDARQKDGGELKFIDKETLEVVKTVKVGGTTGYPEYTRDGRYVYVAAGYMGDHLRIYDARTFEMVAEDRVIAPGGTFAHARVLWGGVKGAPERPLGTAFDKLPQTRK
;
A
#
# COMPACT_ATOMS: atom_id res chain seq x y z
N MET A 1 -31.68 29.86 66.46
CA MET A 1 -31.39 29.69 65.02
C MET A 1 -29.97 30.23 64.77
N GLU A 2 -28.82 29.70 65.24
CA GLU A 2 -28.29 28.34 65.51
C GLU A 2 -28.50 27.37 64.34
N ARG A 3 -27.51 26.65 63.76
CA ARG A 3 -26.14 26.19 64.12
C ARG A 3 -25.46 25.71 62.80
N MET A 4 -24.17 25.93 62.52
CA MET A 4 -22.95 25.20 62.93
C MET A 4 -22.70 23.79 62.32
N ASN A 5 -21.40 23.56 62.06
CA ASN A 5 -20.59 22.31 62.01
C ASN A 5 -20.34 21.66 60.64
N GLU A 6 -19.10 21.64 60.12
CA GLU A 6 -17.88 20.91 60.55
C GLU A 6 -17.95 19.39 60.30
N ALA A 7 -17.00 18.86 59.51
CA ALA A 7 -16.10 17.75 59.90
C ALA A 7 -15.32 17.13 58.70
N SER A 8 -14.00 17.33 58.67
CA SER A 8 -13.04 16.20 58.55
C SER A 8 -12.97 15.50 59.95
N PRO A 9 -12.40 14.31 60.24
CA PRO A 9 -11.23 13.59 59.64
C PRO A 9 -11.44 12.02 59.75
N PRO A 10 -10.48 11.08 59.99
CA PRO A 10 -9.02 11.19 60.12
C PRO A 10 -8.15 10.12 59.42
N GLY A 11 -6.86 10.45 59.37
CA GLY A 11 -5.78 9.51 59.07
C GLY A 11 -5.48 8.53 60.21
N GLY A 12 -4.97 7.37 59.81
CA GLY A 12 -4.37 6.35 60.67
C GLY A 12 -3.01 5.91 60.12
N ARG A 13 -2.04 5.80 61.03
CA ARG A 13 -0.59 5.63 60.83
C ARG A 13 -0.16 4.19 60.48
N VAL A 14 0.88 4.12 59.63
CA VAL A 14 2.11 3.28 59.71
C VAL A 14 2.00 1.74 59.60
N ARG A 15 2.69 1.19 58.58
CA ARG A 15 3.73 0.14 58.74
C ARG A 15 4.66 0.08 57.52
N LEU A 16 5.95 0.35 57.75
CA LEU A 16 7.06 -0.04 56.88
C LEU A 16 7.54 -1.44 57.31
N ALA A 17 7.74 -2.33 56.33
CA ALA A 17 8.76 -3.38 56.23
C ALA A 17 8.20 -4.62 55.50
N GLY A 18 8.88 -5.08 54.45
CA GLY A 18 8.58 -6.36 53.80
C GLY A 18 9.07 -6.44 52.36
N SER A 19 10.32 -6.84 52.18
CA SER A 19 11.05 -7.09 50.94
C SER A 19 10.38 -8.09 49.97
N GLY A 20 10.40 -7.77 48.67
CA GLY A 20 10.20 -8.72 47.57
C GLY A 20 10.35 -8.08 46.18
N ARG A 21 11.46 -8.34 45.47
CA ARG A 21 11.67 -8.05 44.03
C ARG A 21 11.22 -9.26 43.20
N PRO A 22 11.18 -9.21 41.84
CA PRO A 22 10.72 -8.15 40.93
C PRO A 22 9.78 -8.72 39.84
N GLY A 23 8.92 -7.90 39.21
CA GLY A 23 8.06 -8.38 38.12
C GLY A 23 7.66 -7.30 37.12
N ALA A 24 8.20 -7.42 35.91
CA ALA A 24 7.72 -6.86 34.65
C ALA A 24 7.34 -5.37 34.59
N ARG A 25 8.32 -4.53 34.19
CA ARG A 25 8.01 -3.23 33.58
C ARG A 25 7.29 -3.48 32.25
N HIS A 26 6.07 -2.93 32.13
CA HIS A 26 5.40 -2.72 30.85
C HIS A 26 6.28 -1.82 29.97
N GLY A 27 7.03 -2.45 29.07
CA GLY A 27 7.69 -1.75 27.96
C GLY A 27 6.64 -1.40 26.92
N GLY A 28 6.27 -0.12 26.85
CA GLY A 28 5.54 0.43 25.70
C GLY A 28 6.34 0.15 24.43
N ARG A 29 5.81 -0.73 23.58
CA ARG A 29 6.41 -1.12 22.30
C ARG A 29 5.84 -0.26 21.18
N LEU A 30 6.69 0.58 20.60
CA LEU A 30 6.43 1.29 19.36
C LEU A 30 6.58 0.33 18.18
N THR A 31 5.62 0.34 17.25
CA THR A 31 5.56 -0.48 16.03
C THR A 31 5.38 0.40 14.81
N CYS A 32 5.80 -0.10 13.65
CA CYS A 32 5.77 0.69 12.44
C CYS A 32 4.52 0.47 11.64
N VAL A 33 3.67 1.51 11.69
CA VAL A 33 2.93 1.95 10.54
C VAL A 33 2.77 3.48 10.58
N ASN A 34 2.75 4.07 9.39
CA ASN A 34 2.45 5.46 9.01
C ASN A 34 3.59 6.54 8.93
N PRO A 35 3.84 7.16 7.75
CA PRO A 35 4.65 8.38 7.65
C PRO A 35 3.86 9.59 8.18
N PHE A 36 4.52 10.75 8.21
CA PHE A 36 3.95 12.10 8.35
C PHE A 36 3.86 12.68 9.76
N LEU A 37 5.02 13.08 10.29
CA LEU A 37 5.21 14.24 11.17
C LEU A 37 6.19 15.22 10.49
N PRO A 38 5.96 16.54 10.49
CA PRO A 38 6.90 17.50 9.93
C PRO A 38 8.00 17.82 10.95
N ALA A 39 9.26 17.59 10.59
CA ALA A 39 10.37 18.35 11.16
C ALA A 39 10.58 19.61 10.26
N PRO A 40 10.92 20.77 10.83
CA PRO A 40 11.09 21.99 10.06
C PRO A 40 12.30 21.84 9.12
N PHE A 41 12.06 21.90 7.81
CA PHE A 41 13.14 21.91 6.82
C PHE A 41 13.85 23.26 6.84
N ALA A 42 15.09 23.27 7.33
CA ALA A 42 16.07 24.27 6.93
C ALA A 42 16.56 23.94 5.51
N PRO A 43 16.79 24.94 4.63
CA PRO A 43 17.17 24.69 3.24
C PRO A 43 18.57 24.09 3.17
N LEU A 44 18.68 22.84 2.70
CA LEU A 44 19.96 22.26 2.28
C LEU A 44 20.35 22.89 0.94
N GLN A 45 21.37 23.76 0.98
CA GLN A 45 22.04 24.28 -0.20
C GLN A 45 22.62 23.13 -1.03
N LEU A 46 22.19 23.05 -2.28
CA LEU A 46 22.84 22.27 -3.33
C LEU A 46 24.21 22.91 -3.64
N TYR A 47 25.30 22.15 -3.48
CA TYR A 47 26.60 22.51 -4.04
C TYR A 47 26.85 21.77 -5.37
N PRO A 48 27.65 22.34 -6.29
CA PRO A 48 27.58 22.05 -7.72
C PRO A 48 28.54 20.96 -8.20
N SER A 49 28.26 20.52 -9.43
CA SER A 49 28.92 19.52 -10.28
C SER A 49 30.43 19.75 -10.55
N PRO A 50 31.17 18.72 -11.04
CA PRO A 50 32.63 18.66 -10.96
C PRO A 50 33.35 19.32 -12.14
N LEU A 51 34.53 19.89 -11.86
CA LEU A 51 35.49 20.39 -12.85
C LEU A 51 36.47 19.29 -13.29
N SER A 52 36.80 19.29 -14.58
CA SER A 52 37.81 18.46 -15.25
C SER A 52 39.24 19.01 -15.04
N PRO A 53 40.32 18.26 -15.38
CA PRO A 53 41.60 18.28 -14.67
C PRO A 53 42.65 19.19 -15.31
N SER A 54 43.60 19.71 -14.50
CA SER A 54 44.97 19.97 -14.99
C SER A 54 46.04 20.08 -13.90
N ARG A 55 47.21 19.52 -14.23
CA ARG A 55 48.60 19.85 -13.83
C ARG A 55 49.18 19.38 -12.48
N ASN A 56 49.96 18.30 -12.61
CA ASN A 56 51.30 18.03 -12.06
C ASN A 56 51.89 19.04 -11.05
N PHE A 57 52.33 18.52 -9.90
CA PHE A 57 53.66 18.84 -9.36
C PHE A 57 54.22 17.63 -8.58
N HIS A 58 55.41 17.19 -9.00
CA HIS A 58 56.27 16.25 -8.27
C HIS A 58 56.71 16.86 -6.94
N HIS A 59 56.89 16.03 -5.90
CA HIS A 59 58.12 15.93 -5.10
C HIS A 59 58.04 14.65 -4.26
N GLY A 60 59.03 13.77 -4.43
CA GLY A 60 59.19 12.54 -3.66
C GLY A 60 59.92 12.78 -2.35
N VAL A 61 59.64 11.95 -1.36
CA VAL A 61 60.60 11.56 -0.32
C VAL A 61 60.40 10.07 -0.03
N GLU A 62 61.52 9.37 -0.02
CA GLU A 62 61.72 7.92 0.05
C GLU A 62 61.98 7.47 1.51
N LEU A 63 62.07 6.14 1.69
CA LEU A 63 62.67 5.36 2.80
C LEU A 63 61.69 4.95 3.93
N ARG A 64 61.63 3.70 4.42
CA ARG A 64 62.57 2.57 4.36
C ARG A 64 61.83 1.25 4.68
N ARG A 65 62.12 0.19 3.92
CA ARG A 65 61.82 -1.21 4.29
C ARG A 65 62.81 -1.68 5.38
N VAL A 66 62.31 -2.43 6.36
CA VAL A 66 63.13 -3.31 7.20
C VAL A 66 62.65 -4.74 7.00
N LEU A 67 63.48 -5.55 6.34
CA LEU A 67 63.42 -7.01 6.26
C LEU A 67 64.14 -7.59 7.48
N HIS A 68 63.63 -8.65 8.12
CA HIS A 68 64.45 -9.59 8.89
C HIS A 68 63.88 -11.02 8.83
N GLY A 69 64.62 -11.91 8.14
CA GLY A 69 65.25 -13.08 8.77
C GLY A 69 64.41 -14.31 9.14
N LYS A 70 64.44 -15.34 8.28
CA LYS A 70 64.19 -16.75 8.63
C LYS A 70 65.20 -17.27 9.65
N ARG A 71 64.77 -18.11 10.61
CA ARG A 71 65.58 -19.21 11.15
C ARG A 71 64.73 -20.46 11.40
N ARG A 72 65.13 -21.55 10.75
CA ARG A 72 64.73 -22.93 11.04
C ARG A 72 65.52 -23.41 12.26
N ASN A 73 64.89 -24.20 13.13
CA ASN A 73 65.63 -25.20 13.89
C ASN A 73 64.82 -26.49 14.00
N LYS A 74 65.50 -27.60 13.66
CA LYS A 74 65.00 -28.97 13.69
C LYS A 74 65.22 -29.52 15.10
N MET A 75 64.25 -30.28 15.61
CA MET A 75 64.52 -31.34 16.59
C MET A 75 63.66 -32.56 16.22
N ARG A 76 64.33 -33.69 16.06
CA ARG A 76 63.78 -35.05 15.96
C ARG A 76 64.20 -35.78 17.23
N PHE A 77 63.33 -36.62 17.79
CA PHE A 77 63.62 -37.97 18.33
C PHE A 77 62.30 -38.63 18.82
N PRO A 78 62.24 -39.97 19.03
CA PRO A 78 61.58 -40.91 18.12
C PRO A 78 60.29 -41.51 18.70
N GLY A 79 59.65 -42.38 17.91
CA GLY A 79 58.25 -42.74 18.05
C GLY A 79 57.87 -43.78 19.10
N PHE A 80 56.56 -43.97 19.20
CA PHE A 80 55.91 -45.19 19.60
C PHE A 80 54.63 -45.34 18.78
N VAL A 81 54.51 -46.49 18.12
CA VAL A 81 53.31 -46.95 17.42
C VAL A 81 52.33 -47.43 18.48
N LEU A 82 51.16 -46.80 18.57
CA LEU A 82 49.97 -47.43 19.15
C LEU A 82 48.83 -47.28 18.13
N ALA A 83 48.38 -48.42 17.63
CA ALA A 83 47.17 -48.56 16.83
C ALA A 83 45.95 -48.24 17.71
N GLY A 84 45.49 -47.00 17.65
CA GLY A 84 44.18 -46.60 18.18
C GLY A 84 43.15 -46.66 17.05
N VAL A 85 42.23 -47.62 17.14
CA VAL A 85 41.01 -47.63 16.33
C VAL A 85 40.18 -46.42 16.75
N ALA A 86 40.34 -45.30 16.04
CA ALA A 86 39.45 -44.16 16.17
C ALA A 86 38.17 -44.48 15.40
N ALA A 87 37.13 -44.92 16.12
CA ALA A 87 35.78 -44.92 15.60
C ALA A 87 35.41 -43.46 15.28
N VAL A 88 35.48 -43.08 14.01
CA VAL A 88 34.95 -41.82 13.52
C VAL A 88 33.43 -41.97 13.56
N SER A 89 32.84 -41.59 14.69
CA SER A 89 31.41 -41.31 14.77
C SER A 89 31.12 -40.10 13.90
N LEU A 90 30.78 -40.34 12.63
CA LEU A 90 30.13 -39.40 11.73
C LEU A 90 28.79 -39.04 12.36
N SER A 91 28.79 -38.02 13.22
CA SER A 91 27.56 -37.30 13.53
C SER A 91 27.11 -36.67 12.21
N PRO A 92 25.85 -36.87 11.76
CA PRO A 92 25.36 -36.12 10.63
C PRO A 92 25.42 -34.65 11.04
N VAL A 93 26.32 -33.89 10.41
CA VAL A 93 26.20 -32.43 10.39
C VAL A 93 24.86 -32.20 9.74
N LEU A 94 23.85 -31.86 10.54
CA LEU A 94 22.61 -31.28 10.04
C LEU A 94 23.06 -30.07 9.22
N ALA A 95 22.98 -30.19 7.90
CA ALA A 95 23.21 -29.07 7.01
C ALA A 95 22.17 -28.01 7.41
N GLN A 96 22.63 -26.97 8.11
CA GLN A 96 21.79 -25.83 8.42
C GLN A 96 21.43 -25.21 7.07
N GLU A 97 20.13 -25.21 6.73
CA GLU A 97 19.65 -24.58 5.51
C GLU A 97 20.26 -23.18 5.42
N ALA A 98 20.90 -22.89 4.29
CA ALA A 98 21.48 -21.58 4.07
C ALA A 98 20.35 -20.54 4.13
N ILE A 99 20.50 -19.53 5.00
CA ILE A 99 19.52 -18.44 5.11
C ILE A 99 19.47 -17.72 3.76
N ASP A 100 18.34 -17.81 3.06
CA ASP A 100 18.10 -17.03 1.86
C ASP A 100 17.75 -15.59 2.24
N ALA A 101 18.78 -14.76 2.39
CA ALA A 101 18.62 -13.35 2.73
C ALA A 101 17.77 -12.57 1.71
N ARG A 102 17.72 -12.98 0.43
CA ARG A 102 16.93 -12.28 -0.59
C ARG A 102 15.45 -12.57 -0.41
N GLN A 103 15.10 -13.83 -0.20
CA GLN A 103 13.73 -14.21 0.11
C GLN A 103 13.28 -13.57 1.43
N LEU A 104 14.14 -13.62 2.45
CA LEU A 104 13.89 -12.96 3.73
C LEU A 104 13.67 -11.44 3.57
N TYR A 105 14.43 -10.78 2.69
CA TYR A 105 14.23 -9.37 2.36
C TYR A 105 12.90 -9.14 1.62
N ALA A 106 12.56 -9.97 0.64
CA ALA A 106 11.30 -9.90 -0.10
C ALA A 106 10.09 -10.02 0.85
N ASP A 107 10.19 -10.93 1.82
CA ASP A 107 9.13 -11.22 2.76
C ASP A 107 8.91 -10.15 3.83
N ASN A 108 9.98 -9.46 4.26
CA ASN A 108 9.95 -8.60 5.44
C ASN A 108 10.21 -7.11 5.15
N CYS A 109 11.01 -6.81 4.13
CA CYS A 109 11.52 -5.47 3.88
C CYS A 109 10.96 -4.85 2.59
N ALA A 110 10.68 -5.68 1.57
CA ALA A 110 10.33 -5.20 0.23
C ALA A 110 9.00 -4.42 0.18
N GLY A 111 8.07 -4.67 1.10
CA GLY A 111 6.82 -3.91 1.17
C GLY A 111 7.03 -2.39 1.35
N CYS A 112 8.09 -1.99 2.05
CA CYS A 112 8.43 -0.58 2.29
C CYS A 112 9.63 -0.14 1.45
N HIS A 113 10.72 -0.90 1.47
CA HIS A 113 11.98 -0.52 0.84
C HIS A 113 12.11 -0.97 -0.62
N GLN A 114 11.05 -1.60 -1.14
CA GLN A 114 10.93 -2.17 -2.48
C GLN A 114 11.85 -3.36 -2.68
N GLY A 115 11.38 -4.38 -3.39
CA GLY A 115 12.16 -5.61 -3.67
C GLY A 115 13.54 -5.34 -4.28
N GLY A 116 13.68 -4.36 -5.17
CA GLY A 116 14.96 -3.97 -5.76
C GLY A 116 15.84 -3.12 -4.84
N ARG A 117 15.41 -2.86 -3.60
CA ARG A 117 16.13 -2.04 -2.60
C ARG A 117 16.35 -0.58 -2.99
N VAL A 118 15.71 -0.10 -4.05
CA VAL A 118 15.86 1.28 -4.54
C VAL A 118 15.09 2.33 -3.72
N GLY A 119 14.18 1.89 -2.84
CA GLY A 119 13.40 2.78 -1.97
C GLY A 119 12.31 3.58 -2.68
N ALA A 120 11.33 4.04 -1.91
CA ALA A 120 10.23 4.92 -2.34
C ALA A 120 10.36 6.31 -1.69
N LEU A 121 9.56 7.28 -2.13
CA LEU A 121 9.49 8.65 -1.61
C LEU A 121 9.80 8.79 -0.10
N LEU A 122 9.17 7.95 0.74
CA LEU A 122 9.29 7.98 2.21
C LEU A 122 10.16 6.85 2.80
N PHE A 123 10.58 5.89 1.97
CA PHE A 123 11.32 4.71 2.38
C PHE A 123 12.66 4.68 1.65
N PRO A 124 13.76 4.98 2.33
CA PRO A 124 14.98 5.22 1.60
C PRO A 124 15.58 3.91 1.03
N PRO A 125 16.42 4.01 -0.01
CA PRO A 125 17.09 2.86 -0.60
C PRO A 125 17.89 2.06 0.43
N LEU A 126 17.85 0.75 0.32
CA LEU A 126 18.62 -0.22 1.11
C LEU A 126 19.71 -0.87 0.25
N THR A 127 20.56 -0.03 -0.33
CA THR A 127 21.63 -0.46 -1.24
C THR A 127 23.02 -0.25 -0.65
N LYS A 128 24.01 -0.95 -1.24
CA LYS A 128 25.43 -0.75 -0.95
C LYS A 128 25.87 0.70 -1.08
N GLU A 129 25.36 1.45 -2.06
CA GLU A 129 25.75 2.84 -2.32
C GLU A 129 25.38 3.75 -1.13
N ARG A 130 24.27 3.46 -0.46
CA ARG A 130 23.80 4.24 0.69
C ARG A 130 24.31 3.73 2.03
N LEU A 131 24.36 2.41 2.23
CA LEU A 131 24.57 1.80 3.54
C LEU A 131 25.87 0.99 3.64
N GLY A 132 26.60 0.79 2.54
CA GLY A 132 27.80 -0.05 2.48
C GLY A 132 28.96 0.44 3.36
N ALA A 133 28.99 1.74 3.69
CA ALA A 133 29.96 2.36 4.58
C ALA A 133 29.70 2.09 6.08
N LEU A 134 28.48 1.72 6.47
CA LEU A 134 28.13 1.40 7.87
C LEU A 134 28.63 0.02 8.25
N SER A 135 28.86 -0.27 9.54
CA SER A 135 29.24 -1.62 9.99
C SER A 135 28.06 -2.62 9.86
N ASN A 136 28.32 -3.93 9.74
CA ASN A 136 27.24 -4.92 9.67
C ASN A 136 26.41 -4.92 10.96
N ASN A 137 27.06 -4.70 12.10
CA ASN A 137 26.43 -4.55 13.41
C ASN A 137 25.56 -3.29 13.47
N SER A 138 25.96 -2.20 12.81
CA SER A 138 25.17 -0.97 12.75
C SER A 138 23.87 -1.18 11.98
N VAL A 139 23.94 -1.82 10.82
CA VAL A 139 22.73 -2.14 10.02
C VAL A 139 21.88 -3.19 10.74
N SER A 140 22.50 -4.21 11.35
CA SER A 140 21.79 -5.21 12.16
C SER A 140 21.08 -4.57 13.36
N ALA A 141 21.71 -3.63 14.05
CA ALA A 141 21.09 -2.89 15.14
C ALA A 141 19.88 -2.08 14.64
N MET A 142 20.00 -1.38 13.51
CA MET A 142 18.87 -0.67 12.89
C MET A 142 17.71 -1.62 12.54
N ILE A 143 18.00 -2.83 12.04
CA ILE A 143 16.97 -3.85 11.79
C ILE A 143 16.37 -4.37 13.10
N MET A 144 17.20 -4.69 14.10
CA MET A 144 16.75 -5.20 15.40
C MET A 144 15.83 -4.22 16.13
N THR A 145 16.25 -2.97 16.24
CA THR A 145 15.56 -1.95 17.05
C THR A 145 14.57 -1.13 16.26
N GLY A 146 14.58 -1.24 14.93
CA GLY A 146 13.99 -0.23 14.07
C GLY A 146 14.74 1.09 14.20
N ILE A 147 14.19 2.15 13.61
CA ILE A 147 14.73 3.50 13.73
C ILE A 147 13.66 4.41 14.38
N PRO A 148 13.88 4.87 15.62
CA PRO A 148 12.96 5.77 16.32
C PRO A 148 12.62 7.01 15.51
N GLY A 149 11.35 7.41 15.51
CA GLY A 149 10.86 8.54 14.73
C GLY A 149 10.67 8.24 13.23
N THR A 150 10.86 6.99 12.80
CA THR A 150 10.62 6.56 11.41
C THR A 150 9.65 5.37 11.34
N LEU A 151 9.38 4.95 10.09
CA LEU A 151 8.57 3.80 9.71
C LEU A 151 9.27 2.44 9.76
N MET A 152 10.52 2.35 10.21
CA MET A 152 11.27 1.10 10.22
C MET A 152 11.08 0.34 11.55
N PRO A 153 10.37 -0.82 11.59
CA PRO A 153 10.02 -1.48 12.84
C PRO A 153 11.20 -2.21 13.46
N PRO A 154 11.15 -2.45 14.79
CA PRO A 154 12.03 -3.43 15.41
C PRO A 154 11.67 -4.84 14.92
N TRP A 155 12.67 -5.57 14.45
CA TRP A 155 12.55 -6.99 14.05
C TRP A 155 13.04 -7.95 15.14
N VAL A 156 13.52 -7.44 16.27
CA VAL A 156 13.94 -8.26 17.41
C VAL A 156 12.79 -9.14 17.91
N GLY A 157 13.06 -10.44 18.05
CA GLY A 157 12.08 -11.43 18.48
C GLY A 157 11.10 -11.88 17.38
N LYS A 158 11.21 -11.31 16.17
CA LYS A 158 10.52 -11.78 14.96
C LYS A 158 11.47 -12.50 14.01
N LEU A 159 12.66 -11.93 13.83
CA LEU A 159 13.77 -12.56 13.13
C LEU A 159 14.84 -12.96 14.14
N SER A 160 15.49 -14.09 13.89
CA SER A 160 16.68 -14.53 14.62
C SER A 160 17.86 -13.59 14.39
N ALA A 161 18.85 -13.64 15.28
CA ALA A 161 20.06 -12.82 15.14
C ALA A 161 20.80 -13.12 13.82
N ASP A 162 20.79 -14.39 13.38
CA ASP A 162 21.45 -14.82 12.16
C ASP A 162 20.71 -14.30 10.91
N GLU A 163 19.38 -14.33 10.90
CA GLU A 163 18.55 -13.75 9.83
C GLU A 163 18.77 -12.24 9.68
N ILE A 164 18.79 -11.51 10.80
CA ILE A 164 19.06 -10.07 10.82
C ILE A 164 20.48 -9.79 10.30
N THR A 165 21.46 -10.58 10.72
CA THR A 165 22.85 -10.46 10.26
C THR A 165 22.96 -10.73 8.76
N ALA A 166 22.21 -11.70 8.24
CA ALA A 166 22.15 -12.03 6.83
C ALA A 166 21.52 -10.89 6.01
N LEU A 167 20.42 -10.29 6.47
CA LEU A 167 19.80 -9.10 5.85
C LEU A 167 20.75 -7.90 5.84
N ALA A 168 21.41 -7.62 6.97
CA ALA A 168 22.38 -6.54 7.06
C ALA A 168 23.54 -6.74 6.06
N THR A 169 24.01 -7.98 5.92
CA THR A 169 25.06 -8.35 4.98
C THR A 169 24.60 -8.14 3.54
N LEU A 170 23.40 -8.62 3.19
CA LEU A 170 22.79 -8.42 1.87
C LEU A 170 22.74 -6.94 1.50
N ILE A 171 22.14 -6.12 2.37
CA ILE A 171 21.94 -4.67 2.17
C ILE A 171 23.27 -3.94 1.97
N ARG A 172 24.29 -4.29 2.76
CA ARG A 172 25.61 -3.65 2.70
C ARG A 172 26.43 -4.00 1.48
N THR A 173 26.34 -5.25 1.04
CA THR A 173 27.30 -5.80 0.07
C THR A 173 26.76 -5.79 -1.36
N ASN A 174 25.44 -5.72 -1.53
CA ASN A 174 24.81 -5.75 -2.84
C ASN A 174 24.26 -4.37 -3.20
N SER A 175 24.53 -3.92 -4.41
CA SER A 175 23.76 -2.86 -5.08
C SER A 175 22.31 -3.31 -5.28
N ALA A 176 21.41 -2.44 -5.72
CA ALA A 176 20.01 -2.81 -5.99
C ALA A 176 19.91 -4.15 -6.75
N ASP A 177 19.24 -5.16 -6.17
CA ASP A 177 19.06 -6.44 -6.84
C ASP A 177 18.03 -6.30 -7.96
N GLN A 178 18.36 -6.76 -9.15
CA GLN A 178 17.36 -7.06 -10.17
C GLN A 178 16.70 -8.38 -9.81
N LEU A 179 15.70 -8.32 -8.93
CA LEU A 179 14.84 -9.47 -8.69
C LEU A 179 13.86 -9.60 -9.86
N ASP A 180 13.80 -10.79 -10.45
CA ASP A 180 12.85 -11.10 -11.52
C ASP A 180 11.80 -12.11 -11.05
N TRP A 181 10.65 -12.08 -11.72
CA TRP A 181 9.53 -13.02 -11.56
C TRP A 181 9.03 -13.39 -12.94
N THR A 182 9.28 -14.63 -13.36
CA THR A 182 8.96 -15.11 -14.71
C THR A 182 7.51 -15.57 -14.83
N LEU A 183 7.00 -15.63 -16.07
CA LEU A 183 5.68 -16.19 -16.34
C LEU A 183 5.56 -17.66 -15.89
N GLU A 184 6.63 -18.45 -16.01
CA GLU A 184 6.65 -19.85 -15.56
C GLU A 184 6.60 -19.96 -14.02
N GLN A 185 7.28 -19.07 -13.29
CA GLN A 185 7.15 -18.99 -11.83
C GLN A 185 5.71 -18.65 -11.43
N ALA A 186 5.07 -17.71 -12.12
CA ALA A 186 3.66 -17.39 -11.89
C ALA A 186 2.76 -18.61 -12.12
N LYS A 187 2.93 -19.36 -13.22
CA LYS A 187 2.18 -20.59 -13.49
C LYS A 187 2.37 -21.63 -12.40
N ASN A 188 3.60 -21.85 -11.96
CA ASN A 188 3.92 -22.83 -10.91
C ASN A 188 3.41 -22.40 -9.52
N SER A 189 3.15 -21.11 -9.32
CA SER A 189 2.58 -20.59 -8.07
C SER A 189 1.06 -20.73 -7.96
N LEU A 190 0.37 -21.04 -9.07
CA LEU A 190 -1.09 -21.17 -9.10
C LEU A 190 -1.54 -22.36 -8.25
N LYS A 191 -2.43 -22.09 -7.30
CA LYS A 191 -3.00 -23.10 -6.39
C LYS A 191 -4.51 -23.10 -6.49
N VAL A 192 -5.09 -24.29 -6.64
CA VAL A 192 -6.51 -24.54 -6.39
C VAL A 192 -6.66 -24.96 -4.93
N LEU A 193 -7.28 -24.09 -4.13
CA LEU A 193 -7.42 -24.26 -2.68
C LEU A 193 -8.68 -25.06 -2.34
N VAL A 194 -9.76 -24.86 -3.11
CA VAL A 194 -11.05 -25.53 -2.95
C VAL A 194 -11.61 -25.88 -4.33
N ASP A 195 -12.20 -27.07 -4.47
CA ASP A 195 -12.93 -27.43 -5.69
C ASP A 195 -14.22 -26.60 -5.79
N GLU A 196 -14.32 -25.75 -6.81
CA GLU A 196 -15.45 -24.85 -7.03
C GLU A 196 -16.78 -25.59 -7.19
N LYS A 197 -16.77 -26.88 -7.59
CA LYS A 197 -17.97 -27.72 -7.68
C LYS A 197 -18.54 -28.11 -6.31
N SER A 198 -17.71 -28.09 -5.27
CA SER A 198 -18.12 -28.43 -3.90
C SER A 198 -18.72 -27.24 -3.15
N LEU A 199 -18.65 -26.04 -3.73
CA LEU A 199 -19.09 -24.82 -3.07
C LEU A 199 -20.62 -24.73 -2.99
N PRO A 200 -21.15 -24.06 -1.95
CA PRO A 200 -22.59 -23.89 -1.77
C PRO A 200 -23.21 -23.08 -2.91
N ALA A 201 -24.49 -23.34 -3.20
CA ALA A 201 -25.25 -22.62 -4.22
C ALA A 201 -25.79 -21.25 -3.74
N ALA A 202 -25.75 -20.99 -2.43
CA ALA A 202 -26.25 -19.78 -1.79
C ALA A 202 -25.38 -19.39 -0.59
N PRO A 203 -25.45 -18.14 -0.09
CA PRO A 203 -24.70 -17.70 1.07
C PRO A 203 -24.93 -18.55 2.33
N THR A 204 -23.84 -18.85 3.03
CA THR A 204 -23.83 -19.75 4.21
C THR A 204 -23.83 -19.02 5.55
N TYR A 205 -23.60 -17.70 5.56
CA TYR A 205 -23.59 -16.91 6.77
C TYR A 205 -25.00 -16.71 7.35
N LYS A 206 -25.07 -16.62 8.70
CA LYS A 206 -26.32 -16.75 9.49
C LYS A 206 -27.43 -15.80 9.08
N ASP A 207 -27.10 -14.55 8.76
CA ASP A 207 -28.09 -13.49 8.56
C ASP A 207 -28.60 -13.42 7.11
N LYS A 208 -28.07 -14.25 6.20
CA LYS A 208 -28.38 -14.21 4.76
C LYS A 208 -28.36 -12.79 4.17
N ALA A 209 -27.49 -11.92 4.72
CA ALA A 209 -27.13 -10.63 4.16
C ALA A 209 -27.07 -10.67 2.63
N ASP A 210 -27.66 -9.66 1.99
CA ASP A 210 -27.52 -9.48 0.56
C ASP A 210 -26.03 -9.36 0.24
N VAL A 211 -25.57 -10.19 -0.70
CA VAL A 211 -24.17 -10.22 -1.09
C VAL A 211 -23.74 -8.83 -1.58
N MET A 212 -24.65 -8.06 -2.18
CA MET A 212 -24.40 -6.68 -2.64
C MET A 212 -24.23 -5.65 -1.52
N ASP A 213 -24.68 -5.97 -0.31
CA ASP A 213 -24.52 -5.13 0.88
C ASP A 213 -23.23 -5.45 1.66
N LEU A 214 -22.42 -6.40 1.18
CA LEU A 214 -21.16 -6.75 1.83
C LEU A 214 -20.14 -5.60 1.81
N MET A 215 -19.51 -5.40 2.96
CA MET A 215 -18.41 -4.47 3.18
C MET A 215 -17.16 -5.29 3.53
N ALA A 216 -16.13 -5.24 2.67
CA ALA A 216 -14.86 -5.89 2.94
C ALA A 216 -13.86 -4.91 3.57
N VAL A 217 -13.25 -5.32 4.67
CA VAL A 217 -12.24 -4.57 5.41
C VAL A 217 -10.94 -5.36 5.39
N MET A 218 -9.87 -4.72 4.92
CA MET A 218 -8.55 -5.34 4.88
C MET A 218 -7.94 -5.34 6.29
N GLN A 219 -7.95 -6.47 6.98
CA GLN A 219 -7.20 -6.63 8.22
C GLN A 219 -5.75 -6.94 7.87
N ARG A 220 -4.87 -5.93 7.95
CA ARG A 220 -3.46 -6.11 7.58
C ARG A 220 -2.70 -6.93 8.60
N GLY A 221 -3.15 -7.01 9.85
CA GLY A 221 -2.40 -7.62 10.93
C GLY A 221 -1.20 -6.77 11.33
N ARG A 222 -0.69 -6.95 12.55
CA ARG A 222 0.36 -6.10 13.11
C ARG A 222 1.69 -6.24 12.39
N HIS A 223 1.93 -7.41 11.81
CA HIS A 223 3.16 -7.76 11.11
C HIS A 223 2.94 -8.05 9.62
N ALA A 224 1.79 -7.67 9.07
CA ALA A 224 1.48 -7.89 7.65
C ALA A 224 1.56 -9.36 7.19
N GLN A 225 1.28 -10.31 8.09
CA GLN A 225 1.36 -11.74 7.82
C GLN A 225 0.30 -12.54 8.59
N GLU A 226 0.06 -13.77 8.12
CA GLU A 226 -0.69 -14.77 8.85
C GLU A 226 -0.11 -15.05 10.26
N PRO A 227 -0.95 -15.46 11.23
CA PRO A 227 -2.40 -15.68 11.13
C PRO A 227 -3.26 -14.41 11.30
N GLU A 228 -2.65 -13.23 11.43
CA GLU A 228 -3.36 -11.96 11.69
C GLU A 228 -3.89 -11.30 10.40
N SER A 229 -3.24 -11.51 9.26
CA SER A 229 -3.69 -10.98 7.96
C SER A 229 -4.95 -11.67 7.46
N ARG A 230 -6.04 -10.89 7.29
CA ARG A 230 -7.36 -11.41 6.90
C ARG A 230 -8.13 -10.40 6.07
N VAL A 231 -9.07 -10.86 5.25
CA VAL A 231 -10.15 -10.03 4.72
C VAL A 231 -11.36 -10.26 5.61
N VAL A 232 -11.87 -9.22 6.25
CA VAL A 232 -13.04 -9.32 7.15
C VAL A 232 -14.25 -8.74 6.44
N PHE A 233 -15.36 -9.47 6.44
CA PHE A 233 -16.60 -9.08 5.77
C PHE A 233 -17.68 -8.73 6.79
N TYR A 234 -18.42 -7.65 6.49
CA TYR A 234 -19.57 -7.19 7.25
C TYR A 234 -20.78 -7.09 6.34
N ASP A 235 -21.97 -7.31 6.90
CA ASP A 235 -23.23 -6.92 6.28
C ASP A 235 -23.45 -5.42 6.49
N GLY A 236 -23.45 -4.64 5.41
CA GLY A 236 -23.67 -3.21 5.44
C GLY A 236 -25.08 -2.79 5.86
N ALA A 237 -26.08 -3.68 5.78
CA ALA A 237 -27.44 -3.38 6.21
C ALA A 237 -27.59 -3.43 7.74
N THR A 238 -26.94 -4.41 8.38
CA THR A 238 -27.05 -4.65 9.83
C THR A 238 -25.80 -4.23 10.62
N ASN A 239 -24.71 -3.93 9.92
CA ASN A 239 -23.39 -3.63 10.49
C ASN A 239 -22.79 -4.77 11.33
N THR A 240 -23.15 -6.02 11.05
CA THR A 240 -22.61 -7.20 11.72
C THR A 240 -21.55 -7.88 10.86
N ARG A 241 -20.58 -8.51 11.54
CA ARG A 241 -19.54 -9.28 10.88
C ARG A 241 -20.11 -10.62 10.37
N VAL A 242 -19.94 -10.90 9.09
CA VAL A 242 -20.48 -12.12 8.44
C VAL A 242 -19.43 -13.21 8.23
N GLY A 243 -18.16 -12.85 8.14
CA GLY A 243 -17.09 -13.81 7.85
C GLY A 243 -15.71 -13.18 7.80
N GLU A 244 -14.70 -14.04 7.67
CA GLU A 244 -13.31 -13.63 7.45
C GLU A 244 -12.58 -14.67 6.62
N ILE A 245 -11.61 -14.21 5.84
CA ILE A 245 -10.79 -15.06 4.99
C ILE A 245 -9.33 -14.83 5.33
N PRO A 246 -8.60 -15.85 5.82
CA PRO A 246 -7.18 -15.71 6.07
C PRO A 246 -6.42 -15.54 4.75
N VAL A 247 -5.41 -14.69 4.78
CA VAL A 247 -4.46 -14.51 3.67
C VAL A 247 -3.04 -14.51 4.23
N ARG A 248 -2.09 -15.02 3.46
CA ARG A 248 -0.71 -15.21 3.94
C ARG A 248 -0.03 -13.89 4.32
N ARG A 249 -0.31 -12.82 3.57
CA ARG A 249 0.29 -11.49 3.70
C ARG A 249 -0.78 -10.41 3.77
N ALA A 250 -0.41 -9.21 4.23
CA ALA A 250 -1.35 -8.11 4.37
C ALA A 250 -2.15 -7.89 3.07
N PRO A 251 -3.49 -7.99 3.13
CA PRO A 251 -4.33 -7.66 1.99
C PRO A 251 -4.36 -6.15 1.81
N HIS A 252 -4.42 -5.69 0.56
CA HIS A 252 -4.32 -4.27 0.24
C HIS A 252 -5.50 -3.76 -0.59
N ILE A 253 -5.77 -4.40 -1.73
CA ILE A 253 -6.85 -4.00 -2.65
C ILE A 253 -7.80 -5.18 -2.82
N LEU A 254 -9.10 -4.90 -2.81
CA LEU A 254 -10.14 -5.85 -3.19
C LEU A 254 -10.93 -5.31 -4.40
N ARG A 255 -11.33 -6.23 -5.28
CA ARG A 255 -12.23 -6.00 -6.41
C ARG A 255 -13.31 -7.05 -6.43
N TYR A 256 -14.55 -6.61 -6.58
CA TYR A 256 -15.69 -7.50 -6.77
C TYR A 256 -15.92 -7.74 -8.26
N HIS A 257 -16.50 -8.88 -8.59
CA HIS A 257 -16.76 -9.24 -9.97
C HIS A 257 -17.96 -8.45 -10.54
N PRO A 258 -17.78 -7.70 -11.63
CA PRO A 258 -18.75 -6.70 -12.09
C PRO A 258 -20.05 -7.28 -12.64
N THR A 259 -20.02 -8.54 -13.09
CA THR A 259 -21.16 -9.23 -13.71
C THR A 259 -21.62 -10.47 -12.96
N ASN A 260 -20.95 -10.85 -11.87
CA ASN A 260 -21.27 -12.05 -11.09
C ASN A 260 -21.08 -11.72 -9.60
N PRO A 261 -22.15 -11.50 -8.84
CA PRO A 261 -22.06 -11.02 -7.47
C PRO A 261 -21.42 -12.04 -6.51
N ARG A 262 -21.17 -13.29 -6.93
CA ARG A 262 -20.58 -14.33 -6.10
C ARG A 262 -19.08 -14.13 -5.84
N TRP A 263 -18.36 -13.55 -6.81
CA TRP A 263 -16.90 -13.59 -6.83
C TRP A 263 -16.27 -12.27 -6.43
N ALA A 264 -15.19 -12.35 -5.66
CA ALA A 264 -14.30 -11.24 -5.39
C ALA A 264 -12.84 -11.67 -5.52
N TYR A 265 -11.95 -10.70 -5.63
CA TYR A 265 -10.52 -10.90 -5.74
C TYR A 265 -9.82 -9.96 -4.77
N VAL A 266 -8.84 -10.46 -4.04
CA VAL A 266 -7.99 -9.64 -3.18
C VAL A 266 -6.54 -9.82 -3.57
N LYS A 267 -5.78 -8.72 -3.61
CA LYS A 267 -4.33 -8.74 -3.80
C LYS A 267 -3.61 -8.26 -2.55
N THR A 268 -2.55 -8.96 -2.19
CA THR A 268 -1.69 -8.65 -1.04
C THR A 268 -0.54 -7.72 -1.43
N ASP A 269 0.13 -7.15 -0.43
CA ASP A 269 1.32 -6.30 -0.62
C ASP A 269 2.45 -7.02 -1.38
N THR A 270 2.56 -8.33 -1.20
CA THR A 270 3.55 -9.21 -1.85
C THR A 270 3.03 -9.83 -3.15
N ALA A 271 2.06 -9.17 -3.79
CA ALA A 271 1.56 -9.50 -5.12
C ALA A 271 0.92 -10.90 -5.32
N GLU A 272 0.46 -11.52 -4.24
CA GLU A 272 -0.40 -12.71 -4.31
C GLU A 272 -1.87 -12.29 -4.46
N ILE A 273 -2.57 -12.87 -5.44
CA ILE A 273 -4.01 -12.68 -5.68
C ILE A 273 -4.75 -13.92 -5.21
N TYR A 274 -5.87 -13.71 -4.52
CA TYR A 274 -6.82 -14.75 -4.13
C TYR A 274 -8.16 -14.53 -4.82
N LYS A 275 -8.73 -15.57 -5.43
CA LYS A 275 -10.14 -15.62 -5.85
C LYS A 275 -10.97 -16.07 -4.67
N ILE A 276 -12.01 -15.31 -4.32
CA ILE A 276 -12.84 -15.48 -3.14
C ILE A 276 -14.28 -15.80 -3.55
N ASP A 277 -14.82 -16.89 -3.01
CA ASP A 277 -16.26 -17.18 -3.03
C ASP A 277 -16.94 -16.47 -1.86
N LEU A 278 -17.80 -15.50 -2.15
CA LEU A 278 -18.52 -14.73 -1.13
C LEU A 278 -19.64 -15.55 -0.46
N TYR A 279 -20.07 -16.68 -1.06
CA TYR A 279 -21.14 -17.50 -0.47
C TYR A 279 -20.63 -18.37 0.68
N SER A 280 -19.45 -18.94 0.51
CA SER A 280 -18.78 -19.76 1.54
C SER A 280 -17.80 -18.96 2.41
N MET A 281 -17.43 -17.74 2.02
CA MET A 281 -16.35 -16.95 2.63
C MET A 281 -15.03 -17.73 2.61
N GLN A 282 -14.66 -18.27 1.45
CA GLN A 282 -13.43 -19.03 1.25
C GLN A 282 -12.64 -18.49 0.07
N ALA A 283 -11.31 -18.51 0.20
CA ALA A 283 -10.43 -18.38 -0.96
C ALA A 283 -10.40 -19.71 -1.71
N VAL A 284 -10.73 -19.70 -3.00
CA VAL A 284 -10.84 -20.91 -3.83
C VAL A 284 -9.59 -21.16 -4.66
N ARG A 285 -8.85 -20.09 -5.00
CA ARG A 285 -7.59 -20.14 -5.74
C ARG A 285 -6.66 -19.04 -5.27
N SER A 286 -5.35 -19.24 -5.42
CA SER A 286 -4.36 -18.17 -5.31
C SER A 286 -3.26 -18.26 -6.35
N ILE A 287 -2.64 -17.13 -6.69
CA ILE A 287 -1.50 -17.04 -7.61
C ILE A 287 -0.59 -15.87 -7.23
N GLU A 288 0.72 -16.05 -7.34
CA GLU A 288 1.71 -14.99 -7.19
C GLU A 288 1.99 -14.33 -8.55
N THR A 289 1.72 -13.03 -8.64
CA THR A 289 1.87 -12.27 -9.91
C THR A 289 3.23 -11.61 -10.06
N ALA A 290 3.92 -11.38 -8.94
CA ALA A 290 5.24 -10.81 -8.81
C ALA A 290 5.73 -10.97 -7.37
N LEU A 291 6.82 -10.30 -6.99
CA LEU A 291 7.33 -10.30 -5.62
C LEU A 291 6.70 -9.20 -4.76
N SER A 292 6.27 -8.10 -5.37
CA SER A 292 5.60 -7.00 -4.65
C SER A 292 4.77 -6.12 -5.57
N GLY A 293 3.77 -5.47 -4.97
CA GLY A 293 2.92 -4.49 -5.64
C GLY A 293 1.43 -4.84 -5.46
N PRO A 294 0.66 -3.99 -4.77
CA PRO A 294 -0.73 -4.31 -4.45
C PRO A 294 -1.71 -3.99 -5.60
N PHE A 295 -1.23 -3.41 -6.70
CA PHE A 295 -2.09 -2.85 -7.75
C PHE A 295 -2.66 -3.94 -8.66
N PHE A 296 -3.98 -3.94 -8.82
CA PHE A 296 -4.66 -4.71 -9.85
C PHE A 296 -6.07 -4.16 -10.08
N ASP A 297 -6.65 -4.54 -11.21
CA ASP A 297 -8.07 -4.35 -11.46
C ASP A 297 -8.64 -5.53 -12.26
N LEU A 298 -9.97 -5.62 -12.28
CA LEU A 298 -10.73 -6.64 -12.99
C LEU A 298 -11.47 -5.98 -14.16
N SER A 299 -11.43 -6.58 -15.34
CA SER A 299 -12.13 -6.05 -16.52
C SER A 299 -13.64 -6.03 -16.29
N TRP A 300 -14.34 -5.09 -16.92
CA TRP A 300 -15.78 -4.90 -16.70
C TRP A 300 -16.66 -6.01 -17.29
N ASP A 301 -16.12 -6.80 -18.21
CA ASP A 301 -16.73 -8.07 -18.65
C ASP A 301 -16.49 -9.23 -17.67
N GLY A 302 -15.66 -9.05 -16.65
CA GLY A 302 -15.32 -10.03 -15.62
C GLY A 302 -14.33 -11.11 -16.06
N LYS A 303 -13.73 -11.00 -17.26
CA LYS A 303 -12.92 -12.08 -17.85
C LYS A 303 -11.43 -12.00 -17.56
N TRP A 304 -10.90 -10.82 -17.28
CA TRP A 304 -9.48 -10.58 -17.21
C TRP A 304 -9.09 -9.85 -15.94
N ILE A 305 -7.95 -10.20 -15.37
CA ILE A 305 -7.30 -9.43 -14.31
C ILE A 305 -5.98 -8.89 -14.84
N ALA A 306 -5.73 -7.60 -14.65
CA ALA A 306 -4.41 -7.01 -14.84
C ALA A 306 -3.81 -6.67 -13.47
N ALA A 307 -2.64 -7.24 -13.17
CA ALA A 307 -1.93 -7.07 -11.92
C ALA A 307 -0.60 -6.34 -12.16
N GLY A 308 -0.49 -5.11 -11.66
CA GLY A 308 0.72 -4.32 -11.69
C GLY A 308 1.65 -4.63 -10.51
N SER A 309 2.94 -4.75 -10.79
CA SER A 309 3.97 -4.97 -9.78
C SER A 309 5.02 -3.87 -9.74
N ILE A 310 5.56 -3.67 -8.54
CA ILE A 310 6.71 -2.80 -8.31
C ILE A 310 7.99 -3.61 -8.55
N VAL A 311 8.04 -4.86 -8.06
CA VAL A 311 9.23 -5.70 -8.21
C VAL A 311 8.89 -7.10 -8.70
N PRO A 312 9.46 -7.51 -9.85
CA PRO A 312 9.95 -6.61 -10.90
C PRO A 312 8.84 -5.67 -11.40
N GLY A 313 9.20 -4.60 -12.12
CA GLY A 313 8.25 -3.71 -12.79
C GLY A 313 7.54 -4.41 -13.94
N LYS A 314 6.38 -5.02 -13.69
CA LYS A 314 5.66 -5.85 -14.67
C LYS A 314 4.14 -5.69 -14.55
N ILE A 315 3.46 -6.08 -15.62
CA ILE A 315 2.01 -6.26 -15.66
C ILE A 315 1.75 -7.73 -15.98
N MET A 316 1.05 -8.41 -15.09
CA MET A 316 0.57 -9.77 -15.31
C MET A 316 -0.91 -9.73 -15.72
N ILE A 317 -1.24 -10.39 -16.83
CA ILE A 317 -2.62 -10.59 -17.30
C ILE A 317 -3.02 -12.02 -16.97
N LEU A 318 -4.11 -12.17 -16.23
CA LEU A 318 -4.68 -13.45 -15.83
C LEU A 318 -6.07 -13.63 -16.42
N ASP A 319 -6.45 -14.87 -16.71
CA ASP A 319 -7.85 -15.24 -16.81
C ASP A 319 -8.50 -15.12 -15.41
N ALA A 320 -9.62 -14.42 -15.31
CA ALA A 320 -10.24 -14.14 -14.02
C ALA A 320 -10.87 -15.41 -13.39
N ASP A 321 -11.40 -16.32 -14.21
CA ASP A 321 -12.08 -17.51 -13.70
C ASP A 321 -11.06 -18.53 -13.17
N THR A 322 -10.01 -18.80 -13.93
CA THR A 322 -9.03 -19.83 -13.56
C THR A 322 -7.83 -19.31 -12.77
N LEU A 323 -7.59 -17.98 -12.80
CA LEU A 323 -6.33 -17.32 -12.39
C LEU A 323 -5.11 -17.76 -13.22
N GLU A 324 -5.28 -18.42 -14.36
CA GLU A 324 -4.16 -18.82 -15.21
C GLU A 324 -3.49 -17.58 -15.83
N PRO A 325 -2.14 -17.48 -15.77
CA PRO A 325 -1.44 -16.34 -16.32
C PRO A 325 -1.29 -16.46 -17.84
N VAL A 326 -1.86 -15.49 -18.55
CA VAL A 326 -1.93 -15.47 -20.02
C VAL A 326 -0.78 -14.68 -20.63
N LYS A 327 -0.44 -13.53 -20.03
CA LYS A 327 0.62 -12.66 -20.55
C LYS A 327 1.34 -11.94 -19.42
N GLN A 328 2.65 -11.81 -19.58
CA GLN A 328 3.47 -10.94 -18.76
C GLN A 328 4.11 -9.85 -19.63
N ILE A 329 4.01 -8.60 -19.19
CA ILE A 329 4.52 -7.42 -19.89
C ILE A 329 5.53 -6.73 -18.98
N LYS A 330 6.75 -6.48 -19.47
CA LYS A 330 7.76 -5.70 -18.75
C LYS A 330 7.42 -4.22 -18.86
N VAL A 331 7.40 -3.51 -17.72
CA VAL A 331 7.26 -2.05 -17.70
C VAL A 331 8.64 -1.43 -17.82
N ALA A 332 8.98 -0.99 -19.02
CA ALA A 332 10.24 -0.32 -19.32
C ALA A 332 10.04 0.63 -20.49
N SER A 333 10.82 1.72 -20.50
CA SER A 333 10.87 2.68 -21.59
C SER A 333 12.32 3.07 -21.86
N LYS A 334 12.54 3.93 -22.86
CA LYS A 334 13.84 4.51 -23.18
C LYS A 334 13.95 5.90 -22.55
N ASP A 335 15.09 6.21 -21.93
CA ASP A 335 15.39 7.59 -21.52
C ASP A 335 15.79 8.47 -22.73
N ALA A 336 16.11 9.75 -22.46
CA ALA A 336 16.49 10.71 -23.50
C ALA A 336 17.78 10.30 -24.23
N GLU A 337 18.63 9.52 -23.57
CA GLU A 337 19.88 8.96 -24.08
C GLU A 337 19.69 7.62 -24.80
N GLY A 338 18.46 7.09 -24.87
CA GLY A 338 18.12 5.84 -25.54
C GLY A 338 18.43 4.57 -24.74
N LYS A 339 18.76 4.70 -23.45
CA LYS A 339 19.01 3.58 -22.53
C LYS A 339 17.70 3.07 -21.92
N ASP A 340 17.64 1.76 -21.67
CA ASP A 340 16.49 1.14 -21.01
C ASP A 340 16.39 1.59 -19.55
N VAL A 341 15.20 2.09 -19.19
CA VAL A 341 14.83 2.42 -17.82
C VAL A 341 13.62 1.58 -17.43
N GLU A 342 13.75 0.86 -16.33
CA GLU A 342 12.65 0.09 -15.77
C GLU A 342 11.66 1.01 -15.04
N GLY A 343 10.38 0.77 -15.26
CA GLY A 343 9.29 1.45 -14.59
C GLY A 343 8.57 0.53 -13.63
N PHE A 344 7.80 1.10 -12.71
CA PHE A 344 6.89 0.34 -11.85
C PHE A 344 5.47 0.44 -12.38
N ALA A 345 4.76 -0.69 -12.42
CA ALA A 345 3.32 -0.66 -12.63
C ALA A 345 2.66 -0.24 -11.30
N SER A 346 2.22 1.01 -11.25
CA SER A 346 1.42 1.53 -10.14
C SER A 346 -0.06 1.27 -10.39
N THR A 347 -0.95 2.22 -10.08
CA THR A 347 -2.40 2.05 -10.25
C THR A 347 -2.76 1.39 -11.58
N VAL A 348 -3.66 0.40 -11.48
CA VAL A 348 -4.28 -0.30 -12.60
C VAL A 348 -5.76 0.04 -12.53
N ARG A 349 -6.32 0.53 -13.63
CA ARG A 349 -7.75 0.84 -13.74
C ARG A 349 -8.36 0.16 -14.96
N ALA A 350 -9.39 -0.63 -14.72
CA ALA A 350 -10.22 -1.17 -15.78
C ALA A 350 -11.18 -0.11 -16.31
N SER A 351 -11.34 -0.07 -17.62
CA SER A 351 -12.37 0.71 -18.29
C SER A 351 -13.08 -0.16 -19.31
N SER A 352 -14.42 -0.19 -19.27
CA SER A 352 -15.21 -0.91 -20.27
C SER A 352 -15.15 -0.24 -21.64
N VAL A 353 -14.98 1.09 -21.69
CA VAL A 353 -14.97 1.82 -22.96
C VAL A 353 -13.63 1.63 -23.68
N GLY A 354 -13.67 1.69 -25.01
CA GLY A 354 -12.49 1.39 -25.83
C GLY A 354 -12.19 -0.11 -25.94
N GLY A 355 -13.13 -0.99 -25.52
CA GLY A 355 -13.04 -2.44 -25.71
C GLY A 355 -12.53 -3.23 -24.50
N ASN A 356 -12.96 -2.87 -23.28
CA ASN A 356 -12.51 -3.47 -22.01
C ASN A 356 -10.97 -3.44 -21.86
N VAL A 357 -10.45 -2.26 -21.55
CA VAL A 357 -9.01 -1.99 -21.44
C VAL A 357 -8.56 -1.84 -20.00
N PHE A 358 -7.26 -2.01 -19.76
CA PHE A 358 -6.62 -1.62 -18.51
C PHE A 358 -5.68 -0.45 -18.74
N ALA A 359 -5.86 0.64 -18.01
CA ALA A 359 -4.92 1.73 -17.96
C ALA A 359 -3.99 1.54 -16.75
N VAL A 360 -2.69 1.43 -17.00
CA VAL A 360 -1.65 1.21 -15.98
C VAL A 360 -0.71 2.41 -15.95
N ALA A 361 -0.54 3.03 -14.79
CA ALA A 361 0.43 4.11 -14.65
C ALA A 361 1.84 3.56 -14.43
N ALA A 362 2.78 3.90 -15.32
CA ALA A 362 4.19 3.61 -15.18
C ALA A 362 4.86 4.69 -14.31
N ARG A 363 4.87 4.45 -12.99
CA ARG A 363 5.11 5.45 -11.93
C ARG A 363 6.22 6.46 -12.20
N THR A 364 7.37 5.94 -12.60
CA THR A 364 8.63 6.69 -12.75
C THR A 364 8.93 7.07 -14.20
N LEU A 365 8.14 6.58 -15.17
CA LEU A 365 8.40 6.81 -16.59
C LEU A 365 7.63 8.01 -17.15
N GLY A 366 6.65 8.52 -16.41
CA GLY A 366 5.78 9.60 -16.89
C GLY A 366 4.86 9.12 -18.02
N GLU A 367 4.40 7.86 -17.95
CA GLU A 367 3.62 7.21 -18.99
C GLU A 367 2.39 6.49 -18.40
N VAL A 368 1.33 6.39 -19.20
CA VAL A 368 0.17 5.54 -18.97
C VAL A 368 0.09 4.50 -20.09
N TRP A 369 0.00 3.23 -19.72
CA TRP A 369 -0.02 2.10 -20.64
C TRP A 369 -1.44 1.56 -20.71
N VAL A 370 -2.07 1.66 -21.89
CA VAL A 370 -3.40 1.10 -22.15
C VAL A 370 -3.23 -0.30 -22.74
N VAL A 371 -3.60 -1.31 -21.96
CA VAL A 371 -3.49 -2.74 -22.28
C VAL A 371 -4.85 -3.26 -22.72
N GLU A 372 -4.90 -3.94 -23.87
CA GLU A 372 -6.13 -4.49 -24.45
C GLU A 372 -6.12 -6.03 -24.36
N PRO A 373 -6.55 -6.62 -23.22
CA PRO A 373 -6.41 -8.06 -22.95
C PRO A 373 -7.21 -8.93 -23.95
N ASN A 374 -8.35 -8.41 -24.42
CA ASN A 374 -9.26 -9.11 -25.32
C ASN A 374 -8.74 -9.27 -26.77
N LYS A 375 -7.66 -8.56 -27.14
CA LYS A 375 -7.14 -8.58 -28.52
C LYS A 375 -5.98 -9.58 -28.63
N PRO A 376 -5.85 -10.28 -29.78
CA PRO A 376 -4.71 -11.18 -30.02
C PRO A 376 -3.37 -10.48 -29.77
N GLY A 377 -2.51 -11.12 -28.99
CA GLY A 377 -1.20 -10.58 -28.62
C GLY A 377 -1.21 -9.52 -27.51
N THR A 378 -2.39 -9.14 -26.99
CA THR A 378 -2.56 -8.16 -25.91
C THR A 378 -1.81 -6.86 -26.17
N PRO A 379 -2.20 -6.08 -27.20
CA PRO A 379 -1.48 -4.87 -27.57
C PRO A 379 -1.49 -3.85 -26.44
N VAL A 380 -0.38 -3.10 -26.36
CA VAL A 380 -0.14 -2.08 -25.35
C VAL A 380 0.11 -0.75 -26.06
N THR A 381 -0.69 0.27 -25.74
CA THR A 381 -0.48 1.64 -26.21
C THR A 381 0.16 2.45 -25.08
N GLN A 382 1.35 2.99 -25.31
CA GLN A 382 2.04 3.85 -24.35
C GLN A 382 1.67 5.31 -24.61
N ILE A 383 1.19 6.00 -23.58
CA ILE A 383 0.79 7.41 -23.62
C ILE A 383 1.74 8.19 -22.72
N SER A 384 2.51 9.12 -23.29
CA SER A 384 3.29 10.07 -22.49
C SER A 384 2.35 11.07 -21.80
N VAL A 385 2.51 11.25 -20.49
CA VAL A 385 1.71 12.19 -19.66
C VAL A 385 2.56 13.31 -19.05
N LYS A 386 3.62 13.68 -19.78
CA LYS A 386 4.62 14.67 -19.38
C LYS A 386 4.19 16.06 -19.82
N ASP A 387 4.03 16.99 -18.89
CA ASP A 387 3.81 18.39 -19.27
C ASP A 387 5.15 19.04 -19.68
N PRO A 388 5.12 20.08 -20.52
CA PRO A 388 6.32 20.84 -20.86
C PRO A 388 7.07 21.33 -19.61
N GLY A 389 8.37 21.05 -19.56
CA GLY A 389 9.26 21.46 -18.45
C GLY A 389 9.32 20.49 -17.26
N GLU A 390 8.50 19.44 -17.22
CA GLU A 390 8.62 18.41 -16.19
C GLU A 390 9.79 17.47 -16.48
N THR A 391 10.58 17.18 -15.45
CA THR A 391 11.78 16.33 -15.55
C THR A 391 11.71 15.06 -14.68
N SER A 392 10.71 14.96 -13.81
CA SER A 392 10.47 13.79 -12.97
C SER A 392 8.97 13.64 -12.68
N TRP A 393 8.53 12.42 -12.42
CA TRP A 393 7.13 12.08 -12.22
C TRP A 393 6.99 11.07 -11.09
N TYR A 394 5.89 11.16 -10.36
CA TYR A 394 5.53 10.17 -9.36
C TYR A 394 4.04 9.83 -9.50
N LEU A 395 3.75 9.05 -10.55
CA LEU A 395 2.38 8.61 -10.84
C LEU A 395 1.95 7.55 -9.83
N TYR A 396 0.85 7.76 -9.12
CA TYR A 396 0.52 6.92 -7.96
C TYR A 396 -0.84 6.24 -8.03
N ASP A 397 -1.92 6.97 -7.74
CA ASP A 397 -3.29 6.47 -7.67
C ASP A 397 -4.21 7.21 -8.64
N SER A 398 -5.32 6.58 -8.98
CA SER A 398 -6.21 7.13 -10.00
C SER A 398 -7.63 6.63 -9.87
N TYR A 399 -8.50 7.36 -10.53
CA TYR A 399 -9.87 6.94 -10.76
C TYR A 399 -10.36 7.35 -12.13
N THR A 400 -11.47 6.75 -12.54
CA THR A 400 -12.08 7.02 -13.82
C THR A 400 -13.22 8.02 -13.67
N SER A 401 -13.62 8.69 -14.73
CA SER A 401 -14.93 9.36 -14.79
C SER A 401 -16.06 8.34 -14.65
N GLN A 402 -17.29 8.78 -14.35
CA GLN A 402 -18.44 7.87 -14.20
C GLN A 402 -18.76 7.07 -15.49
N ASN A 403 -18.45 7.63 -16.66
CA ASN A 403 -18.58 6.96 -17.95
C ASN A 403 -17.34 6.13 -18.33
N GLN A 404 -16.35 6.08 -17.44
CA GLN A 404 -15.07 5.39 -17.57
C GLN A 404 -14.16 5.83 -18.72
N ARG A 405 -14.53 6.89 -19.44
CA ARG A 405 -13.74 7.40 -20.58
C ARG A 405 -12.46 8.09 -20.15
N TYR A 406 -12.53 8.89 -19.09
CA TYR A 406 -11.39 9.67 -18.62
C TYR A 406 -10.76 9.00 -17.40
N MET A 407 -9.43 8.95 -17.35
CA MET A 407 -8.67 8.60 -16.17
C MET A 407 -8.06 9.87 -15.58
N TYR A 408 -8.30 10.09 -14.29
CA TYR A 408 -7.71 11.13 -13.46
C TYR A 408 -6.62 10.48 -12.60
N LEU A 409 -5.37 10.77 -12.93
CA LEU A 409 -4.18 10.15 -12.35
C LEU A 409 -3.40 11.16 -11.53
N THR A 410 -3.09 10.84 -10.28
CA THR A 410 -2.24 11.68 -9.45
C THR A 410 -0.80 11.63 -9.93
N ASP A 411 -0.21 12.81 -10.07
CA ASP A 411 1.22 13.03 -10.16
C ASP A 411 1.63 13.80 -8.90
N MET A 412 2.32 13.11 -8.00
CA MET A 412 2.70 13.66 -6.70
C MET A 412 3.87 14.63 -6.84
N LEU A 413 4.72 14.73 -5.81
CA LEU A 413 5.90 15.57 -5.88
C LEU A 413 6.84 15.10 -7.00
N PRO A 414 7.41 16.04 -7.78
CA PRO A 414 7.36 17.49 -7.57
C PRO A 414 6.20 18.22 -8.27
N ASN A 415 5.37 17.55 -9.07
CA ASN A 415 4.46 18.21 -10.00
C ASN A 415 3.11 18.62 -9.38
N ASN A 416 2.60 17.86 -8.39
CA ASN A 416 1.35 18.15 -7.66
C ASN A 416 0.14 18.40 -8.59
N LYS A 417 -0.14 17.45 -9.48
CA LYS A 417 -1.15 17.59 -10.54
C LYS A 417 -2.04 16.35 -10.62
N ILE A 418 -3.20 16.53 -11.24
CA ILE A 418 -4.05 15.44 -11.72
C ILE A 418 -3.94 15.39 -13.24
N LYS A 419 -3.29 14.35 -13.76
CA LYS A 419 -3.14 14.08 -15.19
C LYS A 419 -4.45 13.50 -15.72
N VAL A 420 -4.95 14.02 -16.85
CA VAL A 420 -6.20 13.59 -17.47
C VAL A 420 -5.91 12.84 -18.77
N ILE A 421 -6.38 11.61 -18.86
CA ILE A 421 -6.17 10.73 -20.02
C ILE A 421 -7.52 10.30 -20.59
N ASP A 422 -7.72 10.46 -21.89
CA ASP A 422 -8.84 9.87 -22.62
C ASP A 422 -8.48 8.43 -23.02
N LEU A 423 -9.18 7.45 -22.47
CA LEU A 423 -8.94 6.03 -22.69
C LEU A 423 -9.50 5.50 -24.01
N VAL A 424 -10.47 6.21 -24.62
CA VAL A 424 -11.02 5.88 -25.93
C VAL A 424 -10.06 6.33 -27.02
N GLU A 425 -9.66 7.60 -26.95
CA GLU A 425 -8.72 8.20 -27.92
C GLU A 425 -7.26 7.82 -27.63
N LYS A 426 -7.00 7.25 -26.43
CA LYS A 426 -5.67 6.89 -25.91
C LYS A 426 -4.71 8.09 -25.94
N LYS A 427 -5.17 9.23 -25.43
CA LYS A 427 -4.45 10.52 -25.47
C LYS A 427 -4.41 11.18 -24.10
N TYR A 428 -3.28 11.83 -23.83
CA TYR A 428 -3.14 12.76 -22.73
C TYR A 428 -3.82 14.09 -23.09
N LEU A 429 -4.71 14.58 -22.24
CA LEU A 429 -5.46 15.82 -22.48
C LEU A 429 -4.85 17.03 -21.78
N GLY A 430 -3.99 16.80 -20.79
CA GLY A 430 -3.41 17.85 -19.95
C GLY A 430 -3.56 17.54 -18.47
N SER A 431 -3.21 18.52 -17.64
CA SER A 431 -3.21 18.40 -16.18
C SER A 431 -4.08 19.45 -15.51
N ILE A 432 -4.66 19.05 -14.39
CA ILE A 432 -5.39 19.94 -13.47
C ILE A 432 -4.45 20.21 -12.28
N PRO A 433 -4.23 21.49 -11.90
CA PRO A 433 -3.49 21.81 -10.68
C PRO A 433 -4.15 21.18 -9.44
N SER A 434 -3.35 20.69 -8.51
CA SER A 434 -3.83 20.16 -7.23
C SER A 434 -2.98 20.70 -6.08
N GLY A 435 -3.49 20.58 -4.86
CA GLY A 435 -2.66 20.71 -3.66
C GLY A 435 -1.54 19.67 -3.60
N CYS A 436 -0.61 19.87 -2.67
CA CYS A 436 0.61 19.06 -2.62
C CYS A 436 0.36 17.61 -2.21
N ILE A 437 1.06 16.69 -2.87
CA ILE A 437 0.90 15.24 -2.70
C ILE A 437 -0.59 14.86 -2.84
N PRO A 438 -1.20 15.06 -4.02
CA PRO A 438 -2.55 14.58 -4.29
C PRO A 438 -2.63 13.07 -4.11
N HIS A 439 -3.70 12.58 -3.48
CA HIS A 439 -3.91 11.16 -3.21
C HIS A 439 -5.39 10.81 -3.29
N VAL A 440 -5.89 10.54 -4.49
CA VAL A 440 -7.33 10.43 -4.77
C VAL A 440 -7.98 9.12 -4.36
N GLY A 441 -7.19 8.10 -4.04
CA GLY A 441 -7.65 6.74 -3.75
C GLY A 441 -8.52 6.20 -4.90
N SER A 442 -9.72 5.75 -4.58
CA SER A 442 -10.69 5.26 -5.57
C SER A 442 -11.50 6.36 -6.27
N GLY A 443 -11.23 7.63 -5.96
CA GLY A 443 -11.98 8.77 -6.47
C GLY A 443 -13.33 8.98 -5.77
N SER A 444 -13.77 10.23 -5.83
CA SER A 444 -15.10 10.67 -5.42
C SER A 444 -15.65 11.60 -6.48
N VAL A 445 -16.84 11.31 -6.98
CA VAL A 445 -17.55 12.11 -7.99
C VAL A 445 -19.00 12.25 -7.56
N LEU A 446 -19.58 13.44 -7.69
CA LEU A 446 -20.99 13.67 -7.33
C LEU A 446 -21.70 14.52 -8.36
N GLU A 447 -22.93 14.12 -8.67
CA GLU A 447 -23.90 14.99 -9.32
C GLU A 447 -24.43 16.01 -8.31
N THR A 448 -24.31 17.29 -8.64
CA THR A 448 -24.85 18.40 -7.83
C THR A 448 -25.78 19.27 -8.67
N LYS A 449 -26.48 20.22 -8.04
CA LYS A 449 -27.29 21.21 -8.78
C LYS A 449 -26.46 22.07 -9.76
N ARG A 450 -25.14 22.12 -9.59
CA ARG A 450 -24.19 22.87 -10.44
C ARG A 450 -23.54 22.00 -11.51
N GLY A 451 -23.95 20.73 -11.64
CA GLY A 451 -23.33 19.72 -12.48
C GLY A 451 -22.41 18.78 -11.70
N THR A 452 -21.70 17.92 -12.43
CA THR A 452 -20.81 16.90 -11.87
C THR A 452 -19.54 17.53 -11.32
N LEU A 453 -19.23 17.22 -10.06
CA LEU A 453 -18.02 17.65 -9.38
C LEU A 453 -17.10 16.47 -9.10
N TYR A 454 -15.80 16.73 -9.22
CA TYR A 454 -14.71 15.80 -9.00
C TYR A 454 -13.85 16.30 -7.85
N PHE A 455 -13.33 15.37 -7.04
CA PHE A 455 -12.66 15.70 -5.79
C PHE A 455 -11.30 15.02 -5.70
N SER A 456 -10.26 15.79 -5.37
CA SER A 456 -8.90 15.31 -5.12
C SER A 456 -8.43 15.76 -3.74
N PRO A 457 -8.44 14.89 -2.72
CA PRO A 457 -7.78 15.19 -1.46
C PRO A 457 -6.26 15.27 -1.63
N HIS A 458 -5.63 16.13 -0.84
CA HIS A 458 -4.19 16.40 -0.87
C HIS A 458 -3.67 16.77 0.53
N GLN A 459 -2.37 16.57 0.77
CA GLN A 459 -1.78 16.69 2.12
C GLN A 459 -1.40 18.11 2.52
N GLY A 460 -1.05 18.97 1.56
CA GLY A 460 -0.65 20.36 1.82
C GLY A 460 -1.32 21.35 0.88
N SER A 461 -1.30 22.63 1.23
CA SER A 461 -1.89 23.71 0.42
C SER A 461 -1.31 23.74 -1.00
N PRO A 462 -2.12 24.05 -2.02
CA PRO A 462 -1.63 24.28 -3.39
C PRO A 462 -0.63 25.44 -3.53
N LYS A 463 -0.59 26.39 -2.57
CA LYS A 463 0.24 27.60 -2.70
C LYS A 463 1.72 27.36 -2.40
N ASP A 464 2.01 26.59 -1.35
CA ASP A 464 3.36 26.49 -0.79
C ASP A 464 3.62 25.14 -0.09
N CYS A 465 2.73 24.16 -0.25
CA CYS A 465 2.71 22.91 0.51
C CYS A 465 2.72 23.09 2.04
N SER A 466 2.44 24.31 2.52
CA SER A 466 2.28 24.63 3.94
C SER A 466 0.80 24.57 4.31
N GLY A 467 0.50 24.55 5.61
CA GLY A 467 -0.88 24.33 6.06
C GLY A 467 -1.34 22.88 5.87
N GLY A 468 -2.39 22.53 6.60
CA GLY A 468 -2.89 21.15 6.66
C GLY A 468 -3.56 20.68 5.37
N SER A 469 -4.02 19.43 5.38
CA SER A 469 -4.65 18.80 4.22
C SER A 469 -5.89 19.53 3.71
N GLY A 470 -6.23 19.28 2.44
CA GLY A 470 -7.36 19.90 1.74
C GLY A 470 -7.93 19.01 0.66
N ILE A 471 -8.91 19.54 -0.08
CA ILE A 471 -9.53 18.90 -1.24
C ILE A 471 -9.65 19.92 -2.36
N THR A 472 -9.07 19.60 -3.52
CA THR A 472 -9.28 20.36 -4.76
C THR A 472 -10.51 19.83 -5.49
N VAL A 473 -11.39 20.75 -5.90
CA VAL A 473 -12.65 20.44 -6.58
C VAL A 473 -12.65 21.06 -7.98
N TRP A 474 -13.03 20.27 -8.99
CA TRP A 474 -13.21 20.73 -10.36
C TRP A 474 -14.51 20.20 -10.99
N ASN A 475 -14.94 20.83 -12.09
CA ASN A 475 -16.10 20.41 -12.86
C ASN A 475 -15.73 19.48 -14.05
N GLU A 476 -16.71 19.01 -14.82
CA GLU A 476 -16.46 18.13 -15.98
C GLU A 476 -15.51 18.69 -17.05
N LYS A 477 -15.40 20.02 -17.14
CA LYS A 477 -14.50 20.69 -18.08
C LYS A 477 -13.05 20.78 -17.57
N GLY A 478 -12.79 20.32 -16.35
CA GLY A 478 -11.49 20.47 -15.69
C GLY A 478 -11.27 21.85 -15.08
N GLU A 479 -12.32 22.68 -14.99
CA GLU A 479 -12.22 24.02 -14.42
C GLU A 479 -12.27 23.95 -12.90
N PHE A 480 -11.37 24.69 -12.24
CA PHE A 480 -11.31 24.80 -10.79
C PHE A 480 -12.62 25.38 -10.23
N VAL A 481 -13.15 24.76 -9.18
CA VAL A 481 -14.37 25.18 -8.49
C VAL A 481 -14.06 25.72 -7.10
N LYS A 482 -13.35 24.95 -6.27
CA LYS A 482 -13.07 25.30 -4.87
C LYS A 482 -11.93 24.44 -4.32
N ASP A 483 -11.13 25.01 -3.42
CA ASP A 483 -10.30 24.23 -2.50
C ASP A 483 -10.97 24.23 -1.11
N ILE A 484 -11.21 23.05 -0.56
CA ILE A 484 -11.84 22.87 0.75
C ILE A 484 -10.74 22.61 1.78
N PRO A 485 -10.49 23.52 2.74
CA PRO A 485 -9.52 23.29 3.80
C PRO A 485 -10.07 22.25 4.78
N ILE A 486 -9.32 21.16 4.96
CA ILE A 486 -9.65 20.09 5.91
C ILE A 486 -8.84 20.27 7.19
N GLY A 487 -7.59 20.74 7.08
CA GLY A 487 -6.65 20.79 8.20
C GLY A 487 -6.12 19.40 8.55
N GLY A 488 -5.31 19.30 9.61
CA GLY A 488 -4.60 18.07 9.95
C GLY A 488 -3.40 17.78 9.07
N THR A 489 -2.74 16.65 9.32
CA THR A 489 -1.44 16.31 8.72
C THR A 489 -1.54 15.62 7.37
N THR A 490 -2.65 14.93 7.09
CA THR A 490 -2.89 14.24 5.81
C THR A 490 -4.35 13.76 5.71
N THR A 491 -4.84 13.65 4.47
CA THR A 491 -6.08 12.97 4.07
C THR A 491 -5.70 11.85 3.10
N MET A 492 -6.28 10.66 3.26
CA MET A 492 -5.91 9.49 2.43
C MET A 492 -7.00 9.13 1.42
N GLN A 493 -8.26 9.30 1.78
CA GLN A 493 -9.37 8.89 0.92
C GLN A 493 -10.67 9.64 1.27
N MET A 494 -11.49 9.85 0.25
CA MET A 494 -12.84 10.36 0.41
C MET A 494 -13.87 9.25 0.19
N ALA A 495 -15.04 9.43 0.79
CA ALA A 495 -16.24 8.64 0.55
C ALA A 495 -17.36 9.55 0.05
N SER A 496 -18.07 9.07 -0.97
CA SER A 496 -19.27 9.68 -1.52
C SER A 496 -20.26 8.59 -1.86
N ASN A 497 -21.55 8.92 -1.73
CA ASN A 497 -22.64 8.06 -2.14
C ASN A 497 -23.78 8.99 -2.64
N PRO A 498 -24.48 8.66 -3.74
CA PRO A 498 -25.57 9.49 -4.26
C PRO A 498 -26.68 9.75 -3.23
N ASN A 499 -26.98 8.73 -2.42
CA ASN A 499 -28.05 8.71 -1.42
C ASN A 499 -27.62 9.35 -0.10
N ALA A 500 -26.32 9.58 0.10
CA ALA A 500 -25.82 10.24 1.29
C ALA A 500 -25.95 11.77 1.19
N PRO A 501 -26.25 12.46 2.30
CA PRO A 501 -26.30 13.92 2.34
C PRO A 501 -24.91 14.55 2.28
N TYR A 502 -23.87 13.86 2.78
CA TYR A 502 -22.54 14.42 2.97
C TYR A 502 -21.46 13.66 2.20
N LEU A 503 -20.46 14.40 1.72
CA LEU A 503 -19.13 13.88 1.44
C LEU A 503 -18.41 13.62 2.74
N VAL A 504 -17.59 12.57 2.78
CA VAL A 504 -16.81 12.25 3.97
C VAL A 504 -15.35 12.09 3.63
N VAL A 505 -14.48 12.68 4.44
CA VAL A 505 -13.03 12.60 4.28
C VAL A 505 -12.36 12.30 5.61
N ASP A 506 -11.35 11.43 5.59
CA ASP A 506 -10.48 11.22 6.74
C ASP A 506 -9.49 12.37 6.88
N ALA A 507 -9.27 12.83 8.11
CA ALA A 507 -8.26 13.82 8.42
C ALA A 507 -7.41 13.30 9.56
N ARG A 508 -6.14 12.99 9.30
CA ARG A 508 -5.23 12.54 10.35
C ARG A 508 -4.74 13.74 11.15
N GLN A 509 -4.69 13.58 12.47
CA GLN A 509 -4.12 14.57 13.39
C GLN A 509 -2.98 13.93 14.18
N LYS A 510 -2.13 14.77 14.79
CA LYS A 510 -1.07 14.32 15.70
C LYS A 510 -1.63 13.50 16.88
N ASP A 511 -2.80 13.89 17.38
CA ASP A 511 -3.41 13.32 18.60
C ASP A 511 -4.60 12.38 18.30
N GLY A 512 -4.64 11.81 17.09
CA GLY A 512 -5.69 10.87 16.66
C GLY A 512 -6.57 11.43 15.54
N GLY A 513 -6.95 10.57 14.60
CA GLY A 513 -7.64 11.03 13.40
C GLY A 513 -9.11 11.41 13.60
N GLU A 514 -9.60 12.13 12.62
CA GLU A 514 -10.93 12.71 12.54
C GLU A 514 -11.62 12.27 11.25
N LEU A 515 -12.94 12.34 11.27
CA LEU A 515 -13.80 12.19 10.10
C LEU A 515 -14.54 13.50 9.89
N LYS A 516 -14.44 14.08 8.69
CA LYS A 516 -15.13 15.33 8.36
C LYS A 516 -16.26 15.08 7.36
N PHE A 517 -17.43 15.56 7.72
CA PHE A 517 -18.64 15.52 6.90
C PHE A 517 -18.81 16.88 6.23
N ILE A 518 -18.86 16.87 4.89
CA ILE A 518 -18.90 18.03 4.03
C ILE A 518 -20.23 18.01 3.28
N ASP A 519 -20.97 19.11 3.31
CA ASP A 519 -22.20 19.23 2.55
C ASP A 519 -21.91 19.31 1.04
N LYS A 520 -22.61 18.49 0.25
CA LYS A 520 -22.31 18.31 -1.19
C LYS A 520 -22.68 19.52 -2.04
N GLU A 521 -23.57 20.39 -1.57
CA GLU A 521 -24.02 21.58 -2.31
C GLU A 521 -23.20 22.82 -1.92
N THR A 522 -23.04 23.08 -0.63
CA THR A 522 -22.28 24.25 -0.12
C THR A 522 -20.76 24.03 -0.15
N LEU A 523 -20.31 22.77 -0.13
CA LEU A 523 -18.90 22.38 -0.02
C LEU A 523 -18.26 22.95 1.25
N GLU A 524 -19.01 22.89 2.36
CA GLU A 524 -18.56 23.32 3.69
C GLU A 524 -18.55 22.14 4.67
N VAL A 525 -17.59 22.16 5.60
CA VAL A 525 -17.51 21.15 6.66
C VAL A 525 -18.62 21.40 7.67
N VAL A 526 -19.61 20.50 7.73
CA VAL A 526 -20.76 20.60 8.62
C VAL A 526 -20.47 19.94 9.97
N LYS A 527 -19.69 18.86 9.97
CA LYS A 527 -19.37 18.12 11.20
C LYS A 527 -17.96 17.55 11.16
N THR A 528 -17.27 17.59 12.30
CA THR A 528 -16.05 16.83 12.56
C THR A 528 -16.31 15.85 13.69
N VAL A 529 -15.96 14.59 13.48
CA VAL A 529 -16.07 13.50 14.47
C VAL A 529 -14.67 13.01 14.81
N LYS A 530 -14.37 12.89 16.10
CA LYS A 530 -13.10 12.29 16.55
C LYS A 530 -13.22 10.77 16.45
N VAL A 531 -12.39 10.17 15.60
CA VAL A 531 -12.35 8.73 15.38
C VAL A 531 -11.19 8.11 16.17
N GLY A 532 -10.12 8.84 16.42
CA GLY A 532 -8.95 8.32 17.12
C GLY A 532 -8.14 7.33 16.27
N GLY A 533 -6.98 6.93 16.80
CA GLY A 533 -6.01 6.13 16.06
C GLY A 533 -5.56 6.80 14.75
N THR A 534 -4.96 6.01 13.86
CA THR A 534 -4.69 6.43 12.48
C THR A 534 -5.95 6.24 11.64
N THR A 535 -6.81 7.26 11.62
CA THR A 535 -8.05 7.23 10.83
C THR A 535 -7.75 7.17 9.32
N GLY A 536 -8.55 6.40 8.58
CA GLY A 536 -8.42 6.33 7.12
C GLY A 536 -9.50 5.51 6.43
N TYR A 537 -9.52 5.64 5.12
CA TYR A 537 -10.30 4.81 4.19
C TYR A 537 -11.81 4.78 4.48
N PRO A 538 -12.48 5.95 4.61
CA PRO A 538 -13.92 5.96 4.82
C PRO A 538 -14.64 5.33 3.63
N GLU A 539 -15.71 4.59 3.90
CA GLU A 539 -16.54 3.95 2.89
C GLU A 539 -18.01 3.94 3.29
N TYR A 540 -18.87 4.30 2.33
CA TYR A 540 -20.32 4.24 2.52
C TYR A 540 -20.87 2.83 2.26
N THR A 541 -21.90 2.47 3.02
CA THR A 541 -22.81 1.37 2.67
C THR A 541 -23.57 1.70 1.38
N ARG A 542 -24.19 0.68 0.76
CA ARG A 542 -24.92 0.85 -0.52
C ARG A 542 -25.98 1.95 -0.44
N ASP A 543 -26.77 1.92 0.63
CA ASP A 543 -27.85 2.90 0.90
C ASP A 543 -27.34 4.29 1.31
N GLY A 544 -26.04 4.46 1.54
CA GLY A 544 -25.44 5.71 2.00
C GLY A 544 -25.77 6.08 3.45
N ARG A 545 -26.33 5.14 4.24
CA ARG A 545 -26.75 5.40 5.61
C ARG A 545 -25.58 5.36 6.59
N TYR A 546 -24.64 4.44 6.41
CA TYR A 546 -23.51 4.25 7.33
C TYR A 546 -22.17 4.50 6.65
N VAL A 547 -21.21 4.99 7.44
CA VAL A 547 -19.83 5.17 7.03
C VAL A 547 -18.92 4.31 7.88
N TYR A 548 -18.20 3.41 7.23
CA TYR A 548 -17.16 2.58 7.81
C TYR A 548 -15.86 3.35 7.75
N VAL A 549 -15.11 3.37 8.85
CA VAL A 549 -13.81 4.01 8.88
C VAL A 549 -12.83 3.17 9.71
N ALA A 550 -11.64 2.96 9.16
CA ALA A 550 -10.56 2.30 9.87
C ALA A 550 -10.02 3.27 10.93
N ALA A 551 -10.01 2.85 12.19
CA ALA A 551 -9.51 3.59 13.33
C ALA A 551 -8.21 2.98 13.85
N GLY A 552 -7.18 3.00 13.01
CA GLY A 552 -5.79 2.95 13.43
C GLY A 552 -5.04 1.63 13.38
N TYR A 553 -3.75 1.76 13.05
CA TYR A 553 -2.70 0.74 13.17
C TYR A 553 -2.30 0.43 14.62
N MET A 554 -2.64 1.33 15.55
CA MET A 554 -2.48 1.16 17.00
C MET A 554 -3.82 1.14 17.73
N GLY A 555 -4.90 1.53 17.05
CA GLY A 555 -6.25 1.49 17.59
C GLY A 555 -6.84 0.09 17.45
N ASP A 556 -6.54 -0.63 16.37
CA ASP A 556 -7.08 -1.97 16.10
C ASP A 556 -8.62 -1.98 16.11
N HIS A 557 -9.24 -0.90 15.64
CA HIS A 557 -10.70 -0.72 15.61
C HIS A 557 -11.20 -0.37 14.21
N LEU A 558 -12.34 -0.94 13.85
CA LEU A 558 -13.22 -0.48 12.78
C LEU A 558 -14.39 0.23 13.44
N ARG A 559 -14.69 1.45 13.03
CA ARG A 559 -15.81 2.25 13.57
C ARG A 559 -16.81 2.55 12.48
N ILE A 560 -18.09 2.49 12.85
CA ILE A 560 -19.21 2.69 11.92
C ILE A 560 -20.07 3.82 12.46
N TYR A 561 -20.32 4.82 11.63
CA TYR A 561 -21.08 6.01 11.99
C TYR A 561 -22.33 6.14 11.13
N ASP A 562 -23.44 6.59 11.71
CA ASP A 562 -24.62 7.01 10.94
C ASP A 562 -24.33 8.35 10.27
N ALA A 563 -24.54 8.40 8.96
CA ALA A 563 -24.19 9.54 8.13
C ALA A 563 -25.09 10.77 8.36
N ARG A 564 -26.23 10.61 9.03
CA ARG A 564 -27.19 11.69 9.29
C ARG A 564 -27.11 12.20 10.73
N THR A 565 -26.97 11.29 11.69
CA THR A 565 -26.87 11.68 13.12
C THR A 565 -25.44 11.92 13.58
N PHE A 566 -24.45 11.41 12.82
CA PHE A 566 -23.01 11.44 13.14
C PHE A 566 -22.63 10.61 14.37
N GLU A 567 -23.56 9.79 14.88
CA GLU A 567 -23.33 8.92 16.03
C GLU A 567 -22.64 7.63 15.62
N MET A 568 -21.79 7.11 16.49
CA MET A 568 -21.19 5.78 16.30
C MET A 568 -22.26 4.73 16.59
N VAL A 569 -22.54 3.88 15.60
CA VAL A 569 -23.56 2.83 15.71
C VAL A 569 -22.97 1.46 15.99
N ALA A 570 -21.71 1.24 15.63
CA ALA A 570 -21.01 -0.01 15.87
C ALA A 570 -19.48 0.19 15.87
N GLU A 571 -18.80 -0.71 16.58
CA GLU A 571 -17.35 -0.82 16.63
C GLU A 571 -16.97 -2.30 16.67
N ASP A 572 -15.99 -2.71 15.87
CA ASP A 572 -15.38 -4.04 15.94
C ASP A 572 -13.86 -3.91 16.08
N ARG A 573 -13.23 -4.90 16.71
CA ARG A 573 -11.78 -4.98 16.85
C ARG A 573 -11.18 -5.65 15.60
N VAL A 574 -10.54 -4.86 14.75
CA VAL A 574 -9.85 -5.30 13.54
C VAL A 574 -8.40 -4.88 13.63
N ILE A 575 -7.47 -5.84 13.61
CA ILE A 575 -6.04 -5.56 13.83
C ILE A 575 -5.43 -4.86 12.62
N ALA A 576 -4.93 -3.63 12.81
CA ALA A 576 -4.40 -2.80 11.72
C ALA A 576 -5.35 -2.75 10.50
N PRO A 577 -6.58 -2.21 10.66
CA PRO A 577 -7.54 -2.14 9.57
C PRO A 577 -7.01 -1.18 8.49
N GLY A 578 -7.08 -1.63 7.24
CA GLY A 578 -6.68 -0.90 6.05
C GLY A 578 -7.88 -0.46 5.22
N GLY A 579 -7.79 -0.66 3.90
CA GLY A 579 -8.84 -0.25 2.97
C GLY A 579 -10.19 -0.92 3.23
N THR A 580 -11.27 -0.15 3.04
CA THR A 580 -12.66 -0.63 3.09
C THR A 580 -13.28 -0.58 1.69
N PHE A 581 -13.98 -1.64 1.30
CA PHE A 581 -14.53 -1.82 -0.05
C PHE A 581 -15.98 -2.33 0.01
N ALA A 582 -16.93 -1.46 -0.33
CA ALA A 582 -18.32 -1.85 -0.52
C ALA A 582 -18.48 -2.66 -1.81
N HIS A 583 -19.26 -3.75 -1.76
CA HIS A 583 -19.58 -4.52 -2.96
C HIS A 583 -20.38 -3.69 -3.97
N ALA A 584 -21.28 -2.83 -3.48
CA ALA A 584 -22.05 -1.89 -4.29
C ALA A 584 -21.24 -0.98 -5.23
N ARG A 585 -19.92 -0.84 -5.06
CA ARG A 585 -19.05 -0.09 -5.99
C ARG A 585 -19.15 -0.55 -7.45
N VAL A 586 -19.46 -1.82 -7.69
CA VAL A 586 -19.65 -2.33 -9.07
C VAL A 586 -20.88 -1.69 -9.74
N LEU A 587 -21.88 -1.28 -8.97
CA LEU A 587 -23.07 -0.57 -9.44
C LEU A 587 -22.77 0.89 -9.79
N TRP A 588 -21.71 1.47 -9.21
CA TRP A 588 -21.30 2.87 -9.37
C TRP A 588 -20.15 3.05 -10.38
N GLY A 589 -19.82 2.04 -11.18
CA GLY A 589 -18.72 2.14 -12.16
C GLY A 589 -17.33 2.25 -11.55
N GLY A 590 -17.15 1.75 -10.32
CA GLY A 590 -15.84 1.70 -9.67
C GLY A 590 -15.35 3.05 -9.13
N VAL A 591 -16.26 4.03 -9.03
CA VAL A 591 -16.01 5.38 -8.51
C VAL A 591 -17.10 5.69 -7.49
N LYS A 592 -16.72 6.25 -6.34
CA LYS A 592 -17.68 6.57 -5.29
C LYS A 592 -18.57 7.74 -5.72
N GLY A 593 -19.85 7.69 -5.33
CA GLY A 593 -20.81 8.77 -5.57
C GLY A 593 -21.48 8.79 -6.95
N ALA A 594 -21.15 7.87 -7.86
CA ALA A 594 -21.86 7.73 -9.13
C ALA A 594 -23.24 7.06 -8.94
N PRO A 595 -24.24 7.34 -9.80
CA PRO A 595 -25.56 6.71 -9.71
C PRO A 595 -25.50 5.20 -9.87
N GLU A 596 -26.39 4.48 -9.16
CA GLU A 596 -26.53 3.03 -9.28
C GLU A 596 -26.94 2.59 -10.69
N ARG A 597 -26.40 1.44 -11.10
CA ARG A 597 -26.72 0.80 -12.38
C ARG A 597 -26.94 -0.70 -12.18
N PRO A 598 -27.80 -1.34 -12.99
CA PRO A 598 -28.01 -2.77 -12.90
C PRO A 598 -26.71 -3.55 -13.14
N LEU A 599 -26.50 -4.63 -12.38
CA LEU A 599 -25.38 -5.54 -12.61
C LEU A 599 -25.39 -6.04 -14.06
N GLY A 600 -24.21 -6.11 -14.68
CA GLY A 600 -24.06 -6.59 -16.05
C GLY A 600 -24.41 -5.60 -17.16
N THR A 601 -24.80 -4.35 -16.86
CA THR A 601 -24.94 -3.34 -17.93
C THR A 601 -23.57 -2.82 -18.36
N ALA A 602 -23.14 -3.14 -19.58
CA ALA A 602 -21.92 -2.59 -20.17
C ALA A 602 -22.02 -1.05 -20.28
N PHE A 603 -20.98 -0.32 -19.87
CA PHE A 603 -20.97 1.15 -19.98
C PHE A 603 -20.89 1.62 -21.44
N ASP A 604 -20.63 0.71 -22.39
CA ASP A 604 -20.66 0.97 -23.84
C ASP A 604 -22.03 1.48 -24.32
N LYS A 605 -23.10 1.24 -23.55
CA LYS A 605 -24.45 1.71 -23.86
C LYS A 605 -24.78 3.12 -23.35
N LEU A 606 -23.91 3.73 -22.54
CA LEU A 606 -24.10 5.13 -22.21
C LEU A 606 -23.88 5.98 -23.46
N PRO A 607 -24.73 6.99 -23.72
CA PRO A 607 -24.44 7.95 -24.77
C PRO A 607 -23.08 8.57 -24.47
N GLN A 608 -22.08 8.24 -25.30
CA GLN A 608 -20.86 9.01 -25.47
C GLN A 608 -21.35 10.42 -25.75
N THR A 609 -21.31 11.31 -24.76
CA THR A 609 -21.76 12.70 -24.90
C THR A 609 -21.09 13.25 -26.15
N ARG A 610 -21.92 13.60 -27.15
CA ARG A 610 -21.46 13.99 -28.48
C ARG A 610 -20.69 15.31 -28.38
N LYS A 611 -19.49 15.27 -28.96
CA LYS A 611 -18.62 16.35 -29.47
C LYS A 611 -18.56 17.67 -28.70
#